data_AF-A0A5D4KDC8-F1
#
_entry.id   AF-A0A5D4KDC8-F1
#
_cell.length_a   1.000
_cell.length_b   1.000
_cell.length_c   1.000
_cell.angle_alpha   90.00
_cell.angle_beta   90.00
_cell.angle_gamma   90.00
#
_symmetry.space_group_name_H-M   'P 1'
#
loop_
_entity.id
_entity.type
_entity.pdbx_description
1 polymer ?
#
loop_
_entity_poly.entity_id
_entity_poly.type
_entity_poly.pdbx_seq_one_letter_code
_entity_poly.pdbx_strand_id
1 'polypeptide(L)'
;MLKKRLAALTVVVMTAGVIGYQALAEEEPKTIPQSKPEQQTAEIEKSPVKREGIKPIVHKEEEFVLLDSLQKKKAQYENELKIQEEGIVPARIKIPGMDIDTGVIPVGLLDNGEMQVPEETDITGWYDRGVKPGARGNAVIAGHVDSKEGPAIFFYLKDIEIGETITIFDENGKEKTFKVKAKESYKNEEAPIEKIFGSSSERNLNLITCTGTFNYDEHLYPDRLVIYTELVEEEENDPYPAPNAPGNVEYDLGSVSWHSVAEDDIIGYRVYKKEAEGKEFEHIASISSHERKNFYDENAEPGSSYYVASVNIAGKESEKSQIVQAD
;
A
#
# COMPACT_ATOMS: atom_id res chain seq x y z
N MET A 1 -51.25 11.02 27.44
CA MET A 1 -51.92 9.73 27.71
C MET A 1 -51.60 8.84 26.50
N LEU A 2 -51.05 7.64 26.55
CA LEU A 2 -51.20 6.52 27.46
C LEU A 2 -49.91 5.66 27.42
N LYS A 3 -49.67 4.95 28.51
CA LYS A 3 -48.43 4.29 28.94
C LYS A 3 -48.26 2.86 28.41
N LYS A 4 -46.97 2.46 28.29
CA LYS A 4 -46.34 1.15 28.64
C LYS A 4 -46.83 -0.09 27.87
N ARG A 5 -45.95 -1.04 27.51
CA ARG A 5 -45.55 -2.12 28.44
C ARG A 5 -44.26 -2.85 28.00
N LEU A 6 -43.41 -3.02 29.01
CA LEU A 6 -42.30 -3.96 29.16
C LEU A 6 -42.87 -5.38 29.33
N ALA A 7 -42.17 -6.41 28.85
CA ALA A 7 -42.34 -7.78 29.33
C ALA A 7 -41.00 -8.52 29.28
N ALA A 8 -40.40 -8.69 30.45
CA ALA A 8 -39.41 -9.72 30.73
C ALA A 8 -40.15 -11.04 30.99
N LEU A 9 -39.60 -12.16 30.53
CA LEU A 9 -40.06 -13.49 30.93
C LEU A 9 -38.84 -14.33 31.34
N THR A 10 -38.80 -14.65 32.62
CA THR A 10 -37.99 -15.68 33.25
C THR A 10 -38.97 -16.64 33.92
N VAL A 11 -38.50 -17.84 34.30
CA VAL A 11 -39.11 -18.88 35.18
C VAL A 11 -39.65 -20.10 34.41
N VAL A 12 -39.45 -21.38 34.74
CA VAL A 12 -38.56 -22.19 35.62
C VAL A 12 -38.93 -23.67 35.34
N VAL A 13 -37.93 -24.56 35.36
CA VAL A 13 -37.84 -25.96 35.85
C VAL A 13 -39.09 -26.86 35.87
N MET A 14 -38.93 -28.11 35.41
CA MET A 14 -39.45 -29.32 36.08
C MET A 14 -38.65 -30.58 35.70
N THR A 15 -38.47 -31.43 36.72
CA THR A 15 -37.51 -32.52 36.94
C THR A 15 -38.09 -33.93 36.72
N ALA A 16 -37.22 -34.93 36.47
CA ALA A 16 -37.24 -36.31 37.01
C ALA A 16 -36.16 -37.15 36.28
N GLY A 17 -35.37 -38.06 36.85
CA GLY A 17 -35.22 -38.59 38.21
C GLY A 17 -34.07 -39.61 38.27
N VAL A 18 -33.22 -39.47 39.29
CA VAL A 18 -32.78 -40.49 40.27
C VAL A 18 -32.58 -41.95 39.82
N ILE A 19 -31.34 -42.46 39.93
CA ILE A 19 -30.97 -43.65 40.73
C ILE A 19 -29.56 -43.43 41.30
N GLY A 20 -29.43 -43.51 42.64
CA GLY A 20 -28.16 -43.42 43.35
C GLY A 20 -27.57 -44.78 43.71
N TYR A 21 -26.33 -44.77 44.19
CA TYR A 21 -25.82 -45.69 45.21
C TYR A 21 -24.76 -44.97 46.05
N GLN A 22 -24.93 -45.03 47.37
CA GLN A 22 -24.07 -44.47 48.41
C GLN A 22 -22.84 -45.34 48.68
N ALA A 23 -21.74 -44.72 49.13
CA ALA A 23 -21.02 -45.09 50.35
C ALA A 23 -20.00 -43.98 50.73
N LEU A 24 -20.23 -43.30 51.87
CA LEU A 24 -19.38 -43.24 53.09
C LEU A 24 -17.96 -42.65 52.90
N ALA A 25 -17.41 -41.73 53.69
CA ALA A 25 -17.88 -40.90 54.79
C ALA A 25 -16.79 -39.80 55.06
N GLU A 26 -17.26 -38.65 55.52
CA GLU A 26 -16.64 -37.57 56.33
C GLU A 26 -15.14 -37.62 56.73
N GLU A 27 -14.40 -36.53 56.51
CA GLU A 27 -14.07 -35.51 57.54
C GLU A 27 -13.11 -34.41 56.99
N GLU A 28 -13.41 -33.14 57.30
CA GLU A 28 -12.52 -31.96 57.24
C GLU A 28 -12.36 -31.43 58.68
N PRO A 29 -11.52 -30.41 59.01
CA PRO A 29 -10.29 -29.88 58.39
C PRO A 29 -9.22 -29.50 59.47
N LYS A 30 -8.02 -28.99 59.10
CA LYS A 30 -7.33 -27.83 59.76
C LYS A 30 -5.90 -27.53 59.25
N THR A 31 -5.72 -26.27 58.81
CA THR A 31 -4.58 -25.34 58.96
C THR A 31 -3.13 -25.84 59.05
N ILE A 32 -2.28 -25.37 58.13
CA ILE A 32 -0.81 -25.53 58.15
C ILE A 32 -0.14 -24.17 58.48
N PRO A 33 0.73 -24.09 59.51
CA PRO A 33 1.74 -23.04 59.64
C PRO A 33 3.14 -23.50 59.17
N GLN A 34 3.93 -22.53 58.74
CA GLN A 34 5.30 -22.62 58.20
C GLN A 34 6.35 -23.19 59.17
N SER A 35 7.36 -23.90 58.64
CA SER A 35 8.80 -23.68 58.96
C SER A 35 9.72 -24.61 58.17
N LYS A 36 10.82 -24.06 57.62
CA LYS A 36 11.99 -24.77 57.04
C LYS A 36 12.90 -25.23 58.19
N PRO A 37 13.64 -26.35 58.07
CA PRO A 37 15.10 -26.23 57.90
C PRO A 37 15.74 -27.29 56.99
N GLU A 38 17.03 -27.10 56.78
CA GLU A 38 17.93 -27.59 55.73
C GLU A 38 18.79 -28.79 56.21
N GLN A 39 19.13 -29.73 55.31
CA GLN A 39 20.50 -30.27 55.02
C GLN A 39 20.53 -31.72 54.46
N GLN A 40 21.10 -31.85 53.24
CA GLN A 40 22.13 -32.83 52.78
C GLN A 40 21.85 -34.35 52.87
N THR A 41 22.15 -35.24 51.91
CA THR A 41 22.95 -35.26 50.66
C THR A 41 22.64 -36.59 49.94
N ALA A 42 22.65 -36.67 48.60
CA ALA A 42 23.11 -37.86 47.85
C ALA A 42 23.24 -37.58 46.33
N GLU A 43 24.49 -37.68 45.87
CA GLU A 43 25.02 -38.08 44.54
C GLU A 43 24.29 -37.69 43.24
N ILE A 44 24.93 -36.79 42.47
CA ILE A 44 24.65 -36.57 41.05
C ILE A 44 25.63 -37.40 40.21
N GLU A 45 25.12 -38.43 39.55
CA GLU A 45 25.78 -39.13 38.46
C GLU A 45 25.98 -38.17 37.27
N LYS A 46 27.23 -37.93 36.87
CA LYS A 46 27.55 -37.16 35.66
C LYS A 46 27.37 -38.06 34.44
N SER A 47 26.37 -37.76 33.61
CA SER A 47 26.33 -38.15 32.19
C SER A 47 26.35 -36.88 31.31
N PRO A 48 27.20 -36.82 30.26
CA PRO A 48 27.43 -35.60 29.51
C PRO A 48 26.30 -35.36 28.50
N VAL A 49 25.58 -34.25 28.65
CA VAL A 49 24.62 -33.79 27.63
C VAL A 49 25.42 -33.15 26.48
N LYS A 50 25.38 -33.83 25.34
CA LYS A 50 25.90 -33.37 24.05
C LYS A 50 25.11 -32.12 23.63
N ARG A 51 25.75 -30.95 23.58
CA ARG A 51 25.16 -29.75 22.95
C ARG A 51 25.16 -29.97 21.45
N GLU A 52 24.04 -30.46 20.91
CA GLU A 52 23.80 -30.38 19.48
C GLU A 52 23.62 -28.91 19.10
N GLY A 53 24.44 -28.46 18.14
CA GLY A 53 24.48 -27.08 17.70
C GLY A 53 23.11 -26.63 17.20
N ILE A 54 22.70 -25.45 17.63
CA ILE A 54 21.65 -24.69 16.98
C ILE A 54 22.18 -24.43 15.56
N LYS A 55 21.68 -25.20 14.59
CA LYS A 55 21.90 -24.89 13.18
C LYS A 55 21.18 -23.56 12.92
N PRO A 56 21.80 -22.62 12.18
CA PRO A 56 21.11 -21.40 11.79
C PRO A 56 19.86 -21.82 11.02
N ILE A 57 18.71 -21.37 11.49
CA ILE A 57 17.49 -21.54 10.74
C ILE A 57 17.61 -20.56 9.58
N VAL A 58 18.00 -21.09 8.42
CA VAL A 58 18.04 -20.34 7.17
C VAL A 58 16.59 -20.08 6.79
N HIS A 59 16.03 -18.99 7.29
CA HIS A 59 14.81 -18.40 6.78
C HIS A 59 15.20 -17.50 5.60
N LYS A 60 14.33 -17.36 4.60
CA LYS A 60 14.44 -16.22 3.67
C LYS A 60 14.29 -14.96 4.55
N GLU A 61 15.41 -14.35 4.90
CA GLU A 61 15.50 -13.28 5.90
C GLU A 61 14.82 -12.02 5.34
N GLU A 62 13.61 -11.75 5.82
CA GLU A 62 13.13 -10.38 5.86
C GLU A 62 14.13 -9.58 6.70
N GLU A 63 14.54 -8.42 6.20
CA GLU A 63 15.59 -7.59 6.80
C GLU A 63 15.35 -7.24 8.28
N PHE A 64 14.09 -7.12 8.69
CA PHE A 64 13.68 -6.80 10.06
C PHE A 64 12.73 -7.85 10.60
N VAL A 65 12.92 -8.24 11.86
CA VAL A 65 11.97 -9.08 12.59
C VAL A 65 10.91 -8.18 13.23
N LEU A 66 9.66 -8.31 12.79
CA LEU A 66 8.56 -7.46 13.22
C LEU A 66 7.78 -8.08 14.39
N LEU A 67 7.40 -7.27 15.37
CA LEU A 67 6.41 -7.64 16.39
C LEU A 67 5.01 -7.76 15.76
N ASP A 68 4.13 -8.58 16.35
CA ASP A 68 2.75 -8.80 15.87
C ASP A 68 1.96 -7.50 15.61
N SER A 69 2.17 -6.48 16.44
CA SER A 69 1.52 -5.16 16.27
C SER A 69 1.96 -4.46 14.99
N LEU A 70 3.27 -4.47 14.69
CA LEU A 70 3.84 -3.90 13.47
C LEU A 70 3.49 -4.74 12.24
N GLN A 71 3.47 -6.07 12.36
CA GLN A 71 3.00 -6.96 11.30
C GLN A 71 1.54 -6.63 10.90
N LYS A 72 0.66 -6.45 11.89
CA LYS A 72 -0.73 -6.09 11.65
C LYS A 72 -0.85 -4.72 10.97
N LYS A 73 -0.12 -3.70 11.46
CA LYS A 73 -0.11 -2.36 10.83
C LYS A 73 0.41 -2.42 9.40
N LYS A 74 1.51 -3.14 9.16
CA LYS A 74 2.09 -3.32 7.83
C LYS A 74 1.09 -3.99 6.88
N ALA A 75 0.42 -5.06 7.31
CA ALA A 75 -0.61 -5.72 6.51
C ALA A 75 -1.82 -4.81 6.21
N GLN A 76 -2.21 -3.95 7.15
CA GLN A 76 -3.26 -2.94 6.93
C GLN A 76 -2.82 -1.91 5.89
N TYR A 77 -1.61 -1.36 6.03
CA TYR A 77 -1.03 -0.42 5.08
C TYR A 77 -0.91 -1.02 3.67
N GLU A 78 -0.41 -2.26 3.54
CA GLU A 78 -0.32 -2.95 2.25
C GLU A 78 -1.69 -3.17 1.61
N ASN A 79 -2.71 -3.46 2.42
CA ASN A 79 -4.08 -3.60 1.92
C ASN A 79 -4.68 -2.25 1.48
N GLU A 80 -4.43 -1.18 2.24
CA GLU A 80 -4.85 0.18 1.87
C GLU A 80 -4.16 0.65 0.58
N LEU A 81 -2.84 0.44 0.48
CA LEU A 81 -2.07 0.72 -0.72
C LEU A 81 -2.64 -0.05 -1.91
N LYS A 82 -2.91 -1.35 -1.73
CA LYS A 82 -3.54 -2.18 -2.77
C LYS A 82 -4.90 -1.60 -3.18
N ILE A 83 -5.76 -1.20 -2.25
CA ILE A 83 -7.06 -0.57 -2.57
C ILE A 83 -6.89 0.77 -3.29
N GLN A 84 -5.82 1.52 -3.01
CA GLN A 84 -5.48 2.74 -3.73
C GLN A 84 -4.94 2.45 -5.14
N GLU A 85 -4.17 1.37 -5.30
CA GLU A 85 -3.72 0.80 -6.58
C GLU A 85 -4.85 0.14 -7.38
N GLU A 86 -5.96 -0.22 -6.72
CA GLU A 86 -7.16 -0.67 -7.39
C GLU A 86 -7.88 0.52 -8.03
N GLY A 87 -7.94 0.49 -9.36
CA GLY A 87 -8.70 1.45 -10.15
C GLY A 87 -10.20 1.35 -9.88
N ILE A 88 -10.95 2.34 -10.33
CA ILE A 88 -12.40 2.44 -10.14
C ILE A 88 -13.15 2.01 -11.41
N VAL A 89 -14.39 1.53 -11.23
CA VAL A 89 -15.31 1.39 -12.37
C VAL A 89 -15.91 2.78 -12.61
N PRO A 90 -15.62 3.44 -13.74
CA PRO A 90 -16.05 4.81 -13.98
C PRO A 90 -17.54 4.85 -14.28
N ALA A 91 -18.23 5.81 -13.65
CA ALA A 91 -19.64 6.11 -13.91
C ALA A 91 -19.84 7.54 -14.42
N ARG A 92 -18.86 8.43 -14.18
CA ARG A 92 -18.93 9.84 -14.55
C ARG A 92 -17.52 10.42 -14.75
N ILE A 93 -17.40 11.34 -15.71
CA ILE A 93 -16.18 12.08 -16.01
C ILE A 93 -16.45 13.58 -15.92
N LYS A 94 -15.49 14.32 -15.36
CA LYS A 94 -15.53 15.78 -15.27
C LYS A 94 -14.23 16.38 -15.79
N ILE A 95 -14.33 17.36 -16.70
CA ILE A 95 -13.22 18.14 -17.24
C ILE A 95 -13.59 19.62 -17.11
N PRO A 96 -13.26 20.27 -15.97
CA PRO A 96 -13.74 21.62 -15.67
C PRO A 96 -13.35 22.68 -16.71
N GLY A 97 -12.16 22.59 -17.30
CA GLY A 97 -11.70 23.55 -18.31
C GLY A 97 -12.51 23.52 -19.62
N MET A 98 -13.23 22.43 -19.86
CA MET A 98 -14.01 22.18 -21.09
C MET A 98 -15.53 22.17 -20.84
N ASP A 99 -15.98 22.48 -19.61
CA ASP A 99 -17.39 22.38 -19.19
C ASP A 99 -18.01 20.97 -19.43
N ILE A 100 -17.19 19.92 -19.31
CA ILE A 100 -17.63 18.54 -19.44
C ILE A 100 -17.94 17.99 -18.06
N ASP A 101 -19.16 17.51 -17.88
CA ASP A 101 -19.61 16.75 -16.70
C ASP A 101 -20.69 15.76 -17.15
N THR A 102 -20.29 14.52 -17.45
CA THR A 102 -21.19 13.52 -18.08
C THR A 102 -20.94 12.09 -17.58
N GLY A 103 -21.87 11.20 -17.92
CA GLY A 103 -21.79 9.78 -17.66
C GLY A 103 -20.65 9.08 -18.41
N VAL A 104 -20.18 7.99 -17.81
CA VAL A 104 -19.27 7.02 -18.41
C VAL A 104 -19.97 5.67 -18.39
N ILE A 105 -20.12 5.03 -19.55
CA ILE A 105 -20.68 3.68 -19.68
C ILE A 105 -19.58 2.68 -20.08
N PRO A 106 -19.69 1.40 -19.69
CA PRO A 106 -18.78 0.37 -20.19
C PRO A 106 -19.05 0.11 -21.68
N VAL A 107 -17.98 0.05 -22.47
CA VAL A 107 -18.01 -0.32 -23.89
C VAL A 107 -16.97 -1.40 -24.18
N GLY A 108 -17.31 -2.33 -25.06
CA GLY A 108 -16.47 -3.47 -25.41
C GLY A 108 -15.75 -3.29 -26.75
N LEU A 109 -15.61 -4.40 -27.47
CA LEU A 109 -15.10 -4.42 -28.84
C LEU A 109 -16.21 -4.76 -29.82
N LEU A 110 -16.12 -4.19 -31.01
CA LEU A 110 -16.86 -4.63 -32.19
C LEU A 110 -16.26 -5.92 -32.75
N ASP A 111 -16.99 -6.60 -33.65
CA ASP A 111 -16.55 -7.86 -34.27
C ASP A 111 -15.25 -7.70 -35.09
N ASN A 112 -14.97 -6.48 -35.58
CA ASN A 112 -13.75 -6.14 -36.29
C ASN A 112 -12.55 -5.84 -35.36
N GLY A 113 -12.75 -5.91 -34.03
CA GLY A 113 -11.72 -5.64 -33.02
C GLY A 113 -11.55 -4.17 -32.63
N GLU A 114 -12.32 -3.25 -33.20
CA GLU A 114 -12.30 -1.84 -32.80
C GLU A 114 -13.03 -1.64 -31.46
N MET A 115 -12.60 -0.65 -30.70
CA MET A 115 -13.30 -0.23 -29.49
C MET A 115 -14.68 0.32 -29.85
N GLN A 116 -15.71 -0.15 -29.16
CA GLN A 116 -17.06 0.42 -29.25
C GLN A 116 -17.07 1.86 -28.74
N VAL A 117 -18.00 2.67 -29.25
CA VAL A 117 -18.30 4.01 -28.75
C VAL A 117 -19.77 4.06 -28.31
N PRO A 118 -20.15 4.94 -27.35
CA PRO A 118 -21.54 5.11 -26.96
C PRO A 118 -22.45 5.43 -28.15
N GLU A 119 -23.74 5.07 -28.08
CA GLU A 119 -24.70 5.48 -29.11
C GLU A 119 -25.05 6.97 -28.96
N GLU A 120 -25.14 7.43 -27.71
CA GLU A 120 -25.39 8.81 -27.34
C GLU A 120 -24.16 9.70 -27.54
N THR A 121 -24.38 10.93 -27.99
CA THR A 121 -23.30 11.86 -28.35
C THR A 121 -22.84 12.73 -27.18
N ASP A 122 -23.59 12.74 -26.08
CA ASP A 122 -23.36 13.49 -24.86
C ASP A 122 -22.77 12.64 -23.72
N ILE A 123 -22.57 11.32 -23.93
CA ILE A 123 -22.02 10.36 -22.96
C ILE A 123 -20.66 9.83 -23.45
N THR A 124 -19.83 9.37 -22.52
CA THR A 124 -18.51 8.76 -22.81
C THR A 124 -18.48 7.27 -22.54
N GLY A 125 -17.59 6.53 -23.21
CA GLY A 125 -17.47 5.07 -23.10
C GLY A 125 -16.10 4.65 -22.59
N TRP A 126 -16.06 3.91 -21.48
CA TRP A 126 -14.83 3.30 -20.95
C TRP A 126 -14.64 1.89 -21.52
N TYR A 127 -13.42 1.58 -22.00
CA TYR A 127 -13.09 0.25 -22.47
C TYR A 127 -13.02 -0.76 -21.31
N ASP A 128 -14.08 -1.55 -21.14
CA ASP A 128 -14.31 -2.36 -19.93
C ASP A 128 -13.42 -3.61 -19.81
N ARG A 129 -12.82 -4.02 -20.94
CA ARG A 129 -11.82 -5.11 -20.99
C ARG A 129 -10.40 -4.61 -20.70
N GLY A 130 -10.23 -3.29 -20.54
CA GLY A 130 -8.95 -2.64 -20.26
C GLY A 130 -8.70 -2.41 -18.77
N VAL A 131 -7.76 -1.51 -18.49
CA VAL A 131 -7.40 -1.11 -17.12
C VAL A 131 -8.48 -0.19 -16.55
N LYS A 132 -8.81 -0.39 -15.27
CA LYS A 132 -9.68 0.53 -14.53
C LYS A 132 -8.95 1.84 -14.23
N PRO A 133 -9.56 3.02 -14.46
CA PRO A 133 -8.95 4.30 -14.10
C PRO A 133 -8.39 4.32 -12.67
N GLY A 134 -7.09 4.62 -12.54
CA GLY A 134 -6.38 4.71 -11.26
C GLY A 134 -5.57 3.46 -10.89
N ALA A 135 -5.77 2.35 -11.61
CA ALA A 135 -4.85 1.21 -11.57
C ALA A 135 -3.62 1.45 -12.44
N ARG A 136 -2.56 0.68 -12.20
CA ARG A 136 -1.37 0.66 -13.07
C ARG A 136 -1.73 0.16 -14.46
N GLY A 137 -1.31 0.89 -15.48
CA GLY A 137 -1.61 0.65 -16.88
C GLY A 137 -2.38 1.79 -17.54
N ASN A 138 -2.88 1.55 -18.75
CA ASN A 138 -3.62 2.53 -19.54
C ASN A 138 -5.13 2.26 -19.50
N ALA A 139 -5.89 3.08 -18.79
CA ALA A 139 -7.35 3.12 -18.92
C ALA A 139 -7.72 3.96 -20.15
N VAL A 140 -8.80 3.62 -20.86
CA VAL A 140 -9.19 4.34 -22.08
C VAL A 140 -10.67 4.73 -22.03
N ILE A 141 -10.96 6.01 -22.27
CA ILE A 141 -12.32 6.54 -22.43
C ILE A 141 -12.46 7.19 -23.81
N ALA A 142 -13.48 6.78 -24.56
CA ALA A 142 -13.83 7.33 -25.86
C ALA A 142 -15.06 8.23 -25.79
N GLY A 143 -15.15 9.20 -26.68
CA GLY A 143 -16.32 10.05 -26.85
C GLY A 143 -16.38 10.66 -28.25
N HIS A 144 -17.61 10.99 -28.68
CA HIS A 144 -17.85 11.55 -30.00
C HIS A 144 -17.29 12.96 -30.13
N VAL A 145 -16.75 13.28 -31.30
CA VAL A 145 -16.32 14.65 -31.63
C VAL A 145 -17.51 15.49 -32.06
N ASP A 146 -18.36 14.98 -32.93
CA ASP A 146 -19.57 15.65 -33.41
C ASP A 146 -20.66 14.65 -33.82
N SER A 147 -21.76 15.20 -34.30
CA SER A 147 -22.91 14.48 -34.82
C SER A 147 -23.53 15.27 -35.97
N LYS A 148 -24.55 14.69 -36.62
CA LYS A 148 -25.34 15.39 -37.64
C LYS A 148 -26.08 16.62 -37.10
N GLU A 149 -26.27 16.69 -35.78
CA GLU A 149 -26.99 17.77 -35.10
C GLU A 149 -26.05 18.87 -34.60
N GLY A 150 -24.73 18.62 -34.57
CA GLY A 150 -23.72 19.58 -34.14
C GLY A 150 -22.60 18.95 -33.29
N PRO A 151 -21.82 19.79 -32.60
CA PRO A 151 -20.78 19.37 -31.65
C PRO A 151 -21.26 18.31 -30.66
N ALA A 152 -20.41 17.32 -30.37
CA ALA A 152 -20.65 16.28 -29.37
C ALA A 152 -19.74 16.46 -28.15
N ILE A 153 -19.76 15.52 -27.21
CA ILE A 153 -19.12 15.66 -25.89
C ILE A 153 -17.62 16.00 -25.93
N PHE A 154 -16.87 15.47 -26.91
CA PHE A 154 -15.43 15.69 -27.06
C PHE A 154 -15.07 16.66 -28.19
N PHE A 155 -16.03 17.44 -28.70
CA PHE A 155 -15.77 18.43 -29.77
C PHE A 155 -14.61 19.39 -29.46
N TYR A 156 -14.56 19.89 -28.23
CA TYR A 156 -13.54 20.84 -27.76
C TYR A 156 -12.32 20.16 -27.12
N LEU A 157 -12.24 18.83 -27.12
CA LEU A 157 -11.12 18.12 -26.49
C LEU A 157 -9.76 18.47 -27.12
N LYS A 158 -9.75 18.90 -28.38
CA LYS A 158 -8.55 19.44 -29.06
C LYS A 158 -7.98 20.69 -28.41
N ASP A 159 -8.76 21.41 -27.61
CA ASP A 159 -8.38 22.68 -26.99
C ASP A 159 -7.85 22.47 -25.56
N ILE A 160 -7.92 21.26 -25.00
CA ILE A 160 -7.40 20.95 -23.67
C ILE A 160 -5.91 21.24 -23.55
N GLU A 161 -5.51 21.88 -22.44
CA GLU A 161 -4.15 22.27 -22.17
C GLU A 161 -3.39 21.24 -21.32
N ILE A 162 -2.07 21.18 -21.51
CA ILE A 162 -1.19 20.38 -20.65
C ILE A 162 -1.28 20.93 -19.23
N GLY A 163 -1.49 20.05 -18.26
CA GLY A 163 -1.62 20.40 -16.86
C GLY A 163 -3.07 20.57 -16.37
N GLU A 164 -4.06 20.59 -17.27
CA GLU A 164 -5.46 20.51 -16.87
C GLU A 164 -5.80 19.19 -16.17
N THR A 165 -6.84 19.23 -15.35
CA THR A 165 -7.28 18.09 -14.55
C THR A 165 -8.54 17.44 -15.13
N ILE A 166 -8.56 16.12 -15.12
CA ILE A 166 -9.71 15.29 -15.46
C ILE A 166 -10.04 14.43 -14.25
N THR A 167 -11.28 14.47 -13.77
CA THR A 167 -11.71 13.68 -12.61
C THR A 167 -12.71 12.62 -13.04
N ILE A 168 -12.46 11.38 -12.63
CA ILE A 168 -13.34 10.23 -12.82
C ILE A 168 -13.99 9.87 -11.50
N PHE A 169 -15.28 9.57 -11.52
CA PHE A 169 -16.06 9.15 -10.37
C PHE A 169 -16.65 7.76 -10.59
N ASP A 170 -16.70 6.94 -9.55
CA ASP A 170 -17.54 5.74 -9.53
C ASP A 170 -18.98 6.06 -9.09
N GLU A 171 -19.85 5.04 -9.09
CA GLU A 171 -21.25 5.19 -8.68
C GLU A 171 -21.44 5.59 -7.20
N ASN A 172 -20.42 5.37 -6.36
CA ASN A 172 -20.43 5.71 -4.95
C ASN A 172 -19.82 7.10 -4.66
N GLY A 173 -19.34 7.79 -5.71
CA GLY A 173 -18.69 9.09 -5.60
C GLY A 173 -17.21 9.03 -5.25
N LYS A 174 -16.56 7.86 -5.25
CA LYS A 174 -15.09 7.76 -5.13
C LYS A 174 -14.46 8.35 -6.39
N GLU A 175 -13.51 9.26 -6.20
CA GLU A 175 -12.88 9.97 -7.30
C GLU A 175 -11.43 9.57 -7.56
N LYS A 176 -10.99 9.76 -8.81
CA LYS A 176 -9.60 9.69 -9.25
C LYS A 176 -9.32 10.88 -10.16
N THR A 177 -8.33 11.70 -9.79
CA THR A 177 -7.95 12.90 -10.55
C THR A 177 -6.69 12.62 -11.35
N PHE A 178 -6.73 12.97 -12.63
CA PHE A 178 -5.65 12.82 -13.58
C PHE A 178 -5.23 14.19 -14.11
N LYS A 179 -3.96 14.33 -14.48
CA LYS A 179 -3.42 15.55 -15.06
C LYS A 179 -2.98 15.29 -16.49
N VAL A 180 -3.35 16.18 -17.40
CA VAL A 180 -2.96 16.09 -18.82
C VAL A 180 -1.44 16.25 -18.95
N LYS A 181 -0.80 15.26 -19.57
CA LYS A 181 0.64 15.22 -19.82
C LYS A 181 0.98 15.51 -21.28
N ALA A 182 0.17 14.99 -22.21
CA ALA A 182 0.37 15.19 -23.64
C ALA A 182 -0.94 15.13 -24.42
N LYS A 183 -0.91 15.71 -25.62
CA LYS A 183 -1.99 15.69 -26.61
C LYS A 183 -1.37 15.38 -27.96
N GLU A 184 -1.76 14.27 -28.56
CA GLU A 184 -1.20 13.82 -29.84
C GLU A 184 -2.33 13.44 -30.81
N SER A 185 -2.13 13.73 -32.09
CA SER A 185 -3.04 13.35 -33.17
C SER A 185 -2.35 12.34 -34.06
N TYR A 186 -3.00 11.22 -34.32
CA TYR A 186 -2.51 10.15 -35.19
C TYR A 186 -3.49 9.93 -36.33
N LYS A 187 -3.01 9.52 -37.50
CA LYS A 187 -3.92 8.92 -38.48
C LYS A 187 -4.50 7.64 -37.91
N ASN A 188 -5.75 7.31 -38.25
CA ASN A 188 -6.45 6.16 -37.68
C ASN A 188 -5.64 4.85 -37.82
N GLU A 189 -5.06 4.59 -38.99
CA GLU A 189 -4.27 3.38 -39.27
C GLU A 189 -2.86 3.39 -38.65
N GLU A 190 -2.36 4.56 -38.24
CA GLU A 190 -1.01 4.75 -37.71
C GLU A 190 -1.02 4.96 -36.18
N ALA A 191 -2.20 4.90 -35.54
CA ALA A 191 -2.34 5.11 -34.10
C ALA A 191 -1.58 4.03 -33.31
N PRO A 192 -0.71 4.41 -32.35
CA PRO A 192 0.12 3.45 -31.63
C PRO A 192 -0.71 2.69 -30.57
N ILE A 193 -1.33 1.57 -30.97
CA ILE A 193 -2.22 0.76 -30.12
C ILE A 193 -1.58 0.42 -28.78
N GLU A 194 -0.33 -0.05 -28.76
CA GLU A 194 0.37 -0.40 -27.51
C GLU A 194 0.58 0.79 -26.58
N LYS A 195 0.79 2.00 -27.12
CA LYS A 195 0.91 3.21 -26.30
C LYS A 195 -0.44 3.64 -25.71
N ILE A 196 -1.53 3.40 -26.43
CA ILE A 196 -2.89 3.85 -26.05
C ILE A 196 -3.57 2.83 -25.13
N PHE A 197 -3.47 1.54 -25.44
CA PHE A 197 -4.19 0.44 -24.79
C PHE A 197 -3.28 -0.57 -24.08
N GLY A 198 -1.98 -0.57 -24.37
CA GLY A 198 -1.03 -1.55 -23.84
C GLY A 198 -0.69 -1.35 -22.37
N SER A 199 0.26 -2.12 -21.87
CA SER A 199 0.70 -2.05 -20.47
C SER A 199 1.50 -0.78 -20.19
N SER A 200 1.41 -0.29 -18.95
CA SER A 200 2.21 0.80 -18.42
C SER A 200 2.50 0.55 -16.95
N SER A 201 3.67 0.99 -16.47
CA SER A 201 3.99 1.04 -15.05
C SER A 201 3.34 2.23 -14.34
N GLU A 202 2.98 3.25 -15.11
CA GLU A 202 2.26 4.45 -14.66
C GLU A 202 0.76 4.19 -14.58
N ARG A 203 0.02 5.12 -13.96
CA ARG A 203 -1.44 5.02 -13.76
C ARG A 203 -2.12 6.01 -14.69
N ASN A 204 -2.31 5.58 -15.94
CA ASN A 204 -2.71 6.48 -17.01
C ASN A 204 -4.20 6.38 -17.32
N LEU A 205 -4.76 7.51 -17.76
CA LEU A 205 -6.07 7.57 -18.39
C LEU A 205 -5.91 8.27 -19.74
N ASN A 206 -6.26 7.58 -20.82
CA ASN A 206 -6.21 8.10 -22.17
C ASN A 206 -7.63 8.45 -22.63
N LEU A 207 -7.84 9.70 -23.02
CA LEU A 207 -9.09 10.10 -23.69
C LEU A 207 -8.86 10.05 -25.20
N ILE A 208 -9.79 9.41 -25.93
CA ILE A 208 -9.70 9.27 -27.39
C ILE A 208 -10.94 9.83 -28.09
N THR A 209 -10.74 10.56 -29.17
CA THR A 209 -11.84 11.01 -30.04
C THR A 209 -11.41 11.08 -31.51
N CYS A 210 -12.39 11.12 -32.40
CA CYS A 210 -12.19 11.41 -33.82
C CYS A 210 -11.72 12.86 -34.03
N THR A 211 -10.83 13.11 -34.98
CA THR A 211 -10.40 14.47 -35.31
C THR A 211 -10.02 14.62 -36.79
N GLY A 212 -9.64 15.83 -37.19
CA GLY A 212 -9.32 16.17 -38.58
C GLY A 212 -10.53 16.70 -39.35
N THR A 213 -10.39 16.87 -40.66
CA THR A 213 -11.51 17.29 -41.53
C THR A 213 -12.34 16.07 -41.92
N PHE A 214 -13.66 16.13 -41.74
CA PHE A 214 -14.56 15.04 -42.10
C PHE A 214 -14.43 14.70 -43.59
N ASN A 215 -14.14 13.43 -43.89
CA ASN A 215 -14.14 12.93 -45.25
C ASN A 215 -15.56 12.50 -45.63
N TYR A 216 -16.22 13.28 -46.50
CA TYR A 216 -17.58 13.01 -46.96
C TYR A 216 -17.69 11.76 -47.86
N ASP A 217 -16.63 11.37 -48.54
CA ASP A 217 -16.64 10.19 -49.40
C ASP A 217 -16.59 8.91 -48.55
N GLU A 218 -15.69 8.89 -47.56
CA GLU A 218 -15.48 7.75 -46.66
C GLU A 218 -16.36 7.77 -45.40
N HIS A 219 -17.10 8.87 -45.19
CA HIS A 219 -17.96 9.11 -44.03
C HIS A 219 -17.23 8.96 -42.67
N LEU A 220 -15.97 9.39 -42.60
CA LEU A 220 -15.14 9.24 -41.42
C LEU A 220 -14.21 10.44 -41.18
N TYR A 221 -13.75 10.52 -39.93
CA TYR A 221 -12.63 11.35 -39.54
C TYR A 221 -11.32 10.57 -39.70
N PRO A 222 -10.33 11.11 -40.44
CA PRO A 222 -9.12 10.38 -40.78
C PRO A 222 -8.19 10.18 -39.58
N ASP A 223 -8.33 11.02 -38.56
CA ASP A 223 -7.40 11.08 -37.44
C ASP A 223 -8.07 10.72 -36.11
N ARG A 224 -7.23 10.40 -35.13
CA ARG A 224 -7.58 10.17 -33.72
C ARG A 224 -6.76 11.11 -32.86
N LEU A 225 -7.46 11.91 -32.06
CA LEU A 225 -6.86 12.70 -31.01
C LEU A 225 -6.79 11.85 -29.74
N VAL A 226 -5.61 11.77 -29.14
CA VAL A 226 -5.40 11.10 -27.86
C VAL A 226 -4.84 12.10 -26.85
N ILE A 227 -5.53 12.22 -25.72
CA ILE A 227 -5.08 12.96 -24.56
C ILE A 227 -4.48 11.96 -23.58
N TYR A 228 -3.18 12.07 -23.34
CA TYR A 228 -2.46 11.25 -22.38
C TYR A 228 -2.46 11.96 -21.02
N THR A 229 -2.90 11.24 -20.00
CA THR A 229 -2.95 11.75 -18.63
C THR A 229 -2.33 10.76 -17.67
N GLU A 230 -1.91 11.26 -16.52
CA GLU A 230 -1.35 10.47 -15.43
C GLU A 230 -2.10 10.81 -14.14
N LEU A 231 -2.33 9.80 -13.30
CA LEU A 231 -2.98 9.98 -12.00
C LEU A 231 -2.18 10.97 -11.16
N VAL A 232 -2.86 11.95 -10.56
CA VAL A 232 -2.26 12.83 -9.57
C VAL A 232 -2.16 12.05 -8.26
N GLU A 233 -0.93 11.73 -7.85
CA GLU A 233 -0.68 11.17 -6.52
C GLU A 233 -0.75 12.31 -5.50
N GLU A 234 -1.63 12.18 -4.51
CA GLU A 234 -1.68 13.10 -3.38
C GLU A 234 -0.61 12.70 -2.38
N GLU A 235 0.62 13.19 -2.55
CA GLU A 235 1.70 13.04 -1.56
C GLU A 235 1.30 13.55 -0.17
N GLU A 236 0.37 14.51 -0.12
CA GLU A 236 -0.13 15.14 1.12
C GLU A 236 -0.88 14.18 2.05
N ASN A 237 -1.27 13.00 1.55
CA ASN A 237 -2.04 11.99 2.30
C ASN A 237 -1.26 10.71 2.59
N ASP A 238 0.08 10.70 2.47
CA ASP A 238 0.90 9.55 2.84
C ASP A 238 0.81 9.28 4.36
N PRO A 239 0.22 8.14 4.79
CA PRO A 239 0.05 7.85 6.22
C PRO A 239 1.37 7.53 6.93
N TYR A 240 2.45 7.25 6.18
CA TYR A 240 3.76 6.88 6.74
C TYR A 240 4.90 7.62 6.02
N PRO A 241 5.04 8.94 6.25
CA PRO A 241 6.13 9.74 5.68
C PRO A 241 7.50 9.23 6.18
N ALA A 242 8.57 9.70 5.54
CA ALA A 242 9.92 9.37 5.98
C ALA A 242 10.12 9.70 7.47
N PRO A 243 10.62 8.76 8.29
CA PRO A 243 10.73 8.95 9.74
C PRO A 243 11.85 9.92 10.10
N ASN A 244 11.86 10.40 11.35
CA ASN A 244 12.97 11.21 11.86
C ASN A 244 14.23 10.37 12.09
N ALA A 245 15.41 10.93 11.79
CA ALA A 245 16.68 10.26 12.07
C ALA A 245 16.86 10.00 13.58
N PRO A 246 17.50 8.87 13.97
CA PRO A 246 17.78 8.59 15.37
C PRO A 246 18.74 9.62 15.98
N GLY A 247 18.46 10.03 17.22
CA GLY A 247 19.30 10.93 17.99
C GLY A 247 20.38 10.19 18.79
N ASN A 248 21.32 10.96 19.35
CA ASN A 248 22.39 10.47 20.24
C ASN A 248 23.15 9.27 19.68
N VAL A 249 23.54 9.36 18.41
CA VAL A 249 24.43 8.36 17.81
C VAL A 249 25.82 8.57 18.39
N GLU A 250 26.37 7.52 18.96
CA GLU A 250 27.68 7.51 19.62
C GLU A 250 28.48 6.29 19.18
N TYR A 251 29.80 6.45 19.06
CA TYR A 251 30.73 5.34 18.88
C TYR A 251 31.55 5.17 20.15
N ASP A 252 31.59 3.96 20.70
CA ASP A 252 32.42 3.61 21.86
C ASP A 252 32.81 2.12 21.82
N LEU A 253 34.09 1.83 22.09
CA LEU A 253 34.64 0.47 22.20
C LEU A 253 34.21 -0.48 21.05
N GLY A 254 34.27 -0.03 19.80
CA GLY A 254 33.90 -0.84 18.64
C GLY A 254 32.38 -0.94 18.37
N SER A 255 31.55 -0.23 19.15
CA SER A 255 30.10 -0.24 19.00
C SER A 255 29.55 1.13 18.60
N VAL A 256 28.57 1.12 17.69
CA VAL A 256 27.70 2.26 17.40
C VAL A 256 26.41 2.08 18.19
N SER A 257 26.02 3.07 18.99
CA SER A 257 24.76 3.06 19.75
C SER A 257 23.94 4.31 19.49
N TRP A 258 22.62 4.25 19.70
CA TRP A 258 21.71 5.36 19.41
C TRP A 258 20.44 5.33 20.27
N HIS A 259 19.71 6.44 20.29
CA HIS A 259 18.38 6.51 20.88
C HIS A 259 17.29 6.05 19.90
N SER A 260 16.27 5.37 20.43
CA SER A 260 15.09 5.00 19.65
C SER A 260 14.29 6.22 19.21
N VAL A 261 13.78 6.16 17.98
CA VAL A 261 12.78 7.10 17.46
C VAL A 261 11.41 6.76 18.08
N ALA A 262 10.64 7.78 18.47
CA ALA A 262 9.41 7.62 19.25
C ALA A 262 8.17 7.24 18.41
N GLU A 263 8.32 7.19 17.10
CA GLU A 263 7.26 6.85 16.15
C GLU A 263 6.92 5.35 16.25
N ASP A 264 5.64 5.01 16.17
CA ASP A 264 5.11 3.67 16.50
C ASP A 264 4.99 2.74 15.27
N ASP A 265 5.55 3.19 14.16
CA ASP A 265 5.66 2.57 12.85
C ASP A 265 7.12 2.26 12.48
N ILE A 266 8.08 2.53 13.37
CA ILE A 266 9.49 2.17 13.15
C ILE A 266 9.67 0.65 13.22
N ILE A 267 10.12 0.06 12.12
CA ILE A 267 10.41 -1.38 12.02
C ILE A 267 11.85 -1.72 12.39
N GLY A 268 12.76 -0.76 12.26
CA GLY A 268 14.16 -0.96 12.61
C GLY A 268 15.06 0.18 12.17
N TYR A 269 16.35 -0.12 12.14
CA TYR A 269 17.42 0.84 11.90
C TYR A 269 18.45 0.20 10.99
N ARG A 270 18.91 0.94 9.97
CA ARG A 270 20.04 0.57 9.11
C ARG A 270 21.29 1.31 9.59
N VAL A 271 22.39 0.58 9.72
CA VAL A 271 23.70 1.11 10.09
C VAL A 271 24.56 1.14 8.85
N TYR A 272 25.14 2.30 8.58
CA TYR A 272 26.01 2.53 7.44
C TYR A 272 27.42 2.85 7.91
N LYS A 273 28.40 2.32 7.20
CA LYS A 273 29.83 2.55 7.45
C LYS A 273 30.51 3.08 6.20
N LYS A 274 31.45 3.99 6.39
CA LYS A 274 32.43 4.38 5.38
C LYS A 274 33.82 4.19 5.97
N GLU A 275 34.64 3.38 5.31
CA GLU A 275 36.05 3.19 5.68
C GLU A 275 36.83 4.52 5.60
N ALA A 276 37.96 4.64 6.31
CA ALA A 276 38.74 5.88 6.38
C ALA A 276 39.19 6.40 5.00
N GLU A 277 39.58 5.50 4.09
CA GLU A 277 39.92 5.81 2.70
C GLU A 277 38.75 5.58 1.72
N GLY A 278 37.59 5.19 2.24
CA GLY A 278 36.38 4.90 1.48
C GLY A 278 35.71 6.16 0.92
N LYS A 279 35.10 6.01 -0.26
CA LYS A 279 34.41 7.14 -0.94
C LYS A 279 32.96 7.28 -0.53
N GLU A 280 32.29 6.17 -0.24
CA GLU A 280 30.84 6.12 -0.01
C GLU A 280 30.49 5.31 1.24
N PHE A 281 29.32 5.57 1.80
CA PHE A 281 28.78 4.81 2.92
C PHE A 281 28.09 3.56 2.40
N GLU A 282 28.41 2.41 2.99
CA GLU A 282 27.82 1.12 2.68
C GLU A 282 26.91 0.67 3.83
N HIS A 283 25.79 0.04 3.49
CA HIS A 283 24.90 -0.57 4.47
C HIS A 283 25.54 -1.85 5.04
N ILE A 284 25.79 -1.89 6.35
CA ILE A 284 26.50 -2.99 6.99
C ILE A 284 25.65 -3.82 7.96
N ALA A 285 24.54 -3.27 8.47
CA ALA A 285 23.67 -3.99 9.39
C ALA A 285 22.26 -3.40 9.50
N SER A 286 21.27 -4.26 9.71
CA SER A 286 19.90 -3.90 10.04
C SER A 286 19.53 -4.41 11.42
N ILE A 287 19.00 -3.54 12.28
CA ILE A 287 18.64 -3.85 13.67
C ILE A 287 17.15 -3.59 13.87
N SER A 288 16.39 -4.61 14.27
CA SER A 288 14.93 -4.48 14.43
C SER A 288 14.56 -3.51 15.55
N SER A 289 13.37 -2.92 15.48
CA SER A 289 12.93 -1.89 16.43
C SER A 289 12.81 -2.40 17.87
N HIS A 290 12.59 -3.70 18.07
CA HIS A 290 12.53 -4.33 19.39
C HIS A 290 13.89 -4.80 19.93
N GLU A 291 14.94 -4.78 19.11
CA GLU A 291 16.29 -5.17 19.51
C GLU A 291 17.03 -4.02 20.22
N ARG A 292 18.19 -4.33 20.80
CA ARG A 292 19.02 -3.30 21.44
C ARG A 292 19.54 -2.32 20.39
N LYS A 293 19.49 -1.01 20.68
CA LYS A 293 19.94 0.08 19.80
C LYS A 293 21.46 0.23 19.82
N ASN A 294 22.12 -0.85 19.40
CA ASN A 294 23.56 -1.00 19.41
C ASN A 294 23.99 -1.98 18.31
N PHE A 295 25.08 -1.67 17.64
CA PHE A 295 25.74 -2.56 16.70
C PHE A 295 27.24 -2.59 16.99
N TYR A 296 27.82 -3.79 17.05
CA TYR A 296 29.26 -3.97 17.28
C TYR A 296 29.93 -4.32 15.95
N ASP A 297 30.91 -3.52 15.54
CA ASP A 297 31.70 -3.74 14.33
C ASP A 297 33.04 -4.39 14.69
N GLU A 298 33.13 -5.71 14.48
CA GLU A 298 34.36 -6.48 14.69
C GLU A 298 35.52 -6.03 13.79
N ASN A 299 35.22 -5.37 12.68
CA ASN A 299 36.19 -4.95 11.65
C ASN A 299 36.29 -3.42 11.57
N ALA A 300 36.00 -2.71 12.66
CA ALA A 300 36.14 -1.26 12.70
C ALA A 300 37.61 -0.85 12.53
N GLU A 301 37.90 -0.10 11.46
CA GLU A 301 39.21 0.52 11.27
C GLU A 301 39.22 1.94 11.84
N PRO A 302 40.30 2.40 12.49
CA PRO A 302 40.41 3.77 12.97
C PRO A 302 40.15 4.79 11.85
N GLY A 303 39.31 5.80 12.12
CA GLY A 303 38.87 6.78 11.13
C GLY A 303 37.66 6.36 10.28
N SER A 304 37.15 5.13 10.44
CA SER A 304 35.86 4.73 9.87
C SER A 304 34.74 5.64 10.38
N SER A 305 33.82 6.02 9.52
CA SER A 305 32.67 6.87 9.85
C SER A 305 31.38 6.07 9.78
N TYR A 306 30.45 6.33 10.69
CA TYR A 306 29.16 5.65 10.77
C TYR A 306 28.00 6.64 10.85
N TYR A 307 26.86 6.25 10.29
CA TYR A 307 25.57 6.84 10.62
C TYR A 307 24.50 5.76 10.71
N VAL A 308 23.40 6.10 11.38
CA VAL A 308 22.22 5.24 11.51
C VAL A 308 21.02 5.93 10.87
N ALA A 309 20.21 5.20 10.11
CA ALA A 309 18.92 5.66 9.61
C ALA A 309 17.80 4.81 10.21
N SER A 310 16.68 5.41 10.58
CA SER A 310 15.48 4.66 10.98
C SER A 310 14.66 4.28 9.75
N VAL A 311 13.98 3.14 9.83
CA VAL A 311 13.12 2.63 8.76
C VAL A 311 11.70 2.43 9.31
N ASN A 312 10.69 2.93 8.60
CA ASN A 312 9.29 2.77 8.98
C ASN A 312 8.60 1.56 8.30
N ILE A 313 7.34 1.29 8.63
CA ILE A 313 6.60 0.15 8.06
C ILE A 313 6.39 0.24 6.54
N ALA A 314 6.46 1.45 5.97
CA ALA A 314 6.41 1.68 4.52
C ALA A 314 7.77 1.45 3.84
N GLY A 315 8.81 1.12 4.61
CA GLY A 315 10.17 0.91 4.12
C GLY A 315 10.93 2.21 3.81
N LYS A 316 10.39 3.36 4.20
CA LYS A 316 11.05 4.67 4.01
C LYS A 316 12.11 4.85 5.07
N GLU A 317 13.27 5.32 4.62
CA GLU A 317 14.39 5.68 5.49
C GLU A 317 14.33 7.14 5.91
N SER A 318 14.84 7.43 7.10
CA SER A 318 15.12 8.79 7.52
C SER A 318 16.30 9.40 6.75
N GLU A 319 16.49 10.70 6.90
CA GLU A 319 17.78 11.34 6.65
C GLU A 319 18.90 10.70 7.48
N LYS A 320 20.15 10.98 7.12
CA LYS A 320 21.31 10.55 7.91
C LYS A 320 21.26 11.18 9.29
N SER A 321 21.44 10.35 10.32
CA SER A 321 21.75 10.86 11.66
C SER A 321 23.12 11.52 11.71
N GLN A 322 23.49 12.02 12.90
CA GLN A 322 24.83 12.51 13.17
C GLN A 322 25.87 11.43 12.83
N ILE A 323 26.90 11.82 12.06
CA ILE A 323 28.02 10.95 11.72
C ILE A 323 28.97 10.87 12.92
N VAL A 324 29.30 9.65 13.33
CA VAL A 324 30.32 9.35 14.35
C VAL A 324 31.52 8.66 13.72
N GLN A 325 32.68 8.71 14.38
CA GLN A 325 33.90 8.10 13.88
C GLN A 325 34.49 7.11 14.88
N ALA A 326 35.13 6.08 14.36
CA ALA A 326 35.93 5.17 15.16
C ALA A 326 37.25 5.82 15.57
N ASP A 327 37.52 5.82 16.87
CA ASP A 327 38.79 6.21 17.49
C ASP A 327 39.91 5.18 17.23
#